data_AF-A0A2G9MTW8-F1
#
_entry.id   AF-A0A2G9MTW8-F1
#
_cell.length_a   1.000
_cell.length_b   1.000
_cell.length_c   1.000
_cell.angle_alpha   90.00
_cell.angle_beta   90.00
_cell.angle_gamma   90.00
#
_symmetry.space_group_name_H-M   'P 1'
#
loop_
_entity.id
_entity.type
_entity.pdbx_description
1 polymer ?
#
loop_
_entity_poly.entity_id
_entity_poly.type
_entity_poly.pdbx_seq_one_letter_code
_entity_poly.pdbx_strand_id
1 'polypeptide(L)' 'LPDEYAAVGTGAEMALGVLDPQFKPNMTQEEAIDLAKRAVRSAALRDSASGDGLDILVVTKDGTKEFTEKI' A
#
# COMPACT_ATOMS: atom_id res chain seq x y z
N LEU A 1 -9.96 14.28 12.64
CA LEU A 1 -10.58 13.75 11.41
C LEU A 1 -10.08 12.32 11.25
N PRO A 2 -10.87 11.38 10.71
CA PRO A 2 -10.36 10.05 10.41
C PRO A 2 -9.25 10.13 9.35
N ASP A 3 -8.22 9.30 9.47
CA ASP A 3 -7.12 9.23 8.50
C ASP A 3 -7.59 8.59 7.19
N GLU A 4 -7.15 9.12 6.05
CA GLU A 4 -7.51 8.60 4.72
C GLU A 4 -6.66 7.40 4.29
N TYR A 5 -5.48 7.26 4.88
CA TYR A 5 -4.56 6.14 4.66
C TYR A 5 -3.73 5.90 5.92
N ALA A 6 -3.19 4.68 6.05
CA ALA A 6 -2.30 4.32 7.14
C ALA A 6 -1.28 3.28 6.68
N ALA A 7 -0.12 3.27 7.33
CA ALA A 7 0.84 2.19 7.25
C ALA A 7 1.25 1.80 8.68
N VAL A 8 1.39 0.50 8.92
CA VAL A 8 1.72 -0.06 10.23
C VAL A 8 2.79 -1.15 10.10
N GLY A 9 3.56 -1.37 11.15
CA GLY A 9 4.68 -2.32 11.18
C GLY A 9 6.06 -1.65 11.15
N THR A 10 7.13 -2.45 11.11
CA THR A 10 8.54 -2.00 11.16
C THR A 10 8.96 -1.21 9.92
N GLY A 11 8.33 -1.47 8.77
CA GLY A 11 8.54 -0.74 7.52
C GLY A 11 7.62 0.48 7.32
N ALA A 12 6.81 0.86 8.31
CA ALA A 12 5.78 1.89 8.15
C ALA A 12 6.34 3.25 7.72
N GLU A 13 7.47 3.69 8.28
CA GLU A 13 8.08 4.99 7.92
C GLU A 13 8.48 5.04 6.43
N MET A 14 8.98 3.92 5.89
CA MET A 14 9.34 3.79 4.48
C MET A 14 8.11 3.81 3.56
N ALA A 15 7.02 3.19 3.98
CA ALA A 15 5.75 3.20 3.26
C ALA A 15 5.10 4.60 3.29
N LEU A 16 5.08 5.27 4.45
CA LEU A 16 4.57 6.64 4.61
C LEU A 16 5.35 7.62 3.74
N GLY A 17 6.68 7.49 3.65
CA GLY A 17 7.50 8.32 2.75
C GLY A 17 7.11 8.21 1.26
N VAL A 18 6.40 7.15 0.86
CA VAL A 18 5.82 7.00 -0.47
C VAL A 18 4.38 7.49 -0.52
N LEU A 19 3.57 7.17 0.50
CA LEU A 19 2.15 7.53 0.59
C LEU A 19 1.95 9.04 0.70
N ASP A 20 2.64 9.69 1.64
CA ASP A 20 2.45 11.13 1.97
C ASP A 20 2.56 12.06 0.76
N PRO A 21 3.61 11.97 -0.10
CA PRO A 21 3.73 12.88 -1.24
C PRO A 21 2.86 12.50 -2.45
N GLN A 22 2.25 11.32 -2.47
CA GLN A 22 1.64 10.77 -3.70
C GLN A 22 0.18 10.41 -3.58
N PHE A 23 -0.35 10.27 -2.37
CA PHE A 23 -1.77 10.12 -2.15
C PHE A 23 -2.52 11.33 -2.71
N LYS A 24 -3.63 11.06 -3.39
CA LYS A 24 -4.58 12.07 -3.84
C LYS A 24 -5.99 11.61 -3.54
N PRO A 25 -6.87 12.48 -3.05
CA PRO A 25 -8.28 12.13 -2.95
C PRO A 25 -8.85 11.82 -4.33
N ASN A 26 -9.78 10.85 -4.39
CA ASN A 26 -10.46 10.39 -5.60
C ASN A 26 -9.56 9.71 -6.65
N MET A 27 -8.49 9.02 -6.22
CA MET A 27 -7.74 8.11 -7.09
C MET A 27 -8.65 7.02 -7.66
N THR A 28 -8.36 6.63 -8.90
CA THR A 28 -8.92 5.41 -9.48
C THR A 28 -8.41 4.19 -8.69
N GLN A 29 -9.14 3.08 -8.78
CA GLN A 29 -8.73 1.83 -8.16
C GLN A 29 -7.32 1.40 -8.60
N GLU A 30 -6.98 1.57 -9.89
CA GLU A 30 -5.67 1.20 -10.43
C GLU A 30 -4.55 2.07 -9.85
N GLU A 31 -4.76 3.38 -9.75
CA GLU A 31 -3.79 4.31 -9.14
C GLU A 31 -3.58 4.00 -7.65
N ALA A 32 -4.66 3.71 -6.92
CA ALA A 32 -4.59 3.39 -5.48
C ALA A 32 -3.82 2.08 -5.26
N ILE A 33 -4.08 1.06 -6.07
CA ILE A 33 -3.34 -0.21 -6.05
C ILE A 33 -1.87 0.01 -6.39
N ASP A 34 -1.55 0.80 -7.42
CA ASP A 34 -0.16 1.11 -7.79
C ASP A 34 0.59 1.85 -6.68
N LEU A 35 -0.07 2.82 -6.04
CA LEU A 35 0.51 3.53 -4.90
C LEU A 35 0.77 2.59 -3.71
N ALA A 36 -0.19 1.74 -3.35
CA ALA A 36 -0.03 0.77 -2.27
C ALA A 36 1.13 -0.20 -2.57
N LYS A 37 1.24 -0.69 -3.81
CA LYS A 37 2.37 -1.51 -4.26
C LYS A 37 3.70 -0.80 -4.05
N ARG A 38 3.83 0.44 -4.51
CA ARG A 38 5.08 1.20 -4.37
C ARG A 38 5.44 1.45 -2.89
N ALA A 39 4.45 1.68 -2.04
CA ALA A 39 4.65 1.88 -0.61
C ALA A 39 5.12 0.61 0.11
N VAL A 40 4.53 -0.55 -0.17
CA VAL A 40 4.99 -1.81 0.45
C VAL A 40 6.34 -2.23 -0.13
N ARG A 41 6.59 -2.02 -1.43
CA ARG A 41 7.91 -2.28 -2.03
C ARG A 41 9.02 -1.43 -1.41
N SER A 42 8.78 -0.16 -1.09
CA SER A 42 9.80 0.68 -0.44
C SER A 42 10.16 0.18 0.96
N ALA A 43 9.17 -0.34 1.71
CA ALA A 43 9.39 -1.00 2.98
C ALA A 43 10.18 -2.31 2.83
N ALA A 44 9.73 -3.21 1.94
CA ALA A 44 10.38 -4.51 1.71
C ALA A 44 11.86 -4.41 1.28
N LEU A 45 12.25 -3.33 0.58
CA LEU A 45 13.63 -3.13 0.15
C LEU A 45 14.59 -2.70 1.28
N ARG A 46 14.09 -2.24 2.42
CA ARG A 46 14.92 -1.63 3.48
C ARG A 46 14.67 -2.15 4.89
N ASP A 47 13.51 -2.74 5.13
CA ASP A 47 13.17 -3.38 6.40
C ASP A 47 13.32 -4.90 6.28
N SER A 48 14.29 -5.48 7.00
CA SER A 48 14.58 -6.92 6.94
C SER A 48 13.48 -7.79 7.55
N ALA A 49 12.56 -7.20 8.33
CA ALA A 49 11.37 -7.88 8.83
C ALA A 49 10.18 -7.82 7.86
N SER A 50 10.33 -7.14 6.73
CA SER A 50 9.32 -7.02 5.67
C SER A 50 9.78 -7.73 4.39
N GLY A 51 8.85 -8.23 3.59
CA GLY A 51 9.14 -8.90 2.31
C GLY A 51 8.22 -10.09 2.04
N ASP A 52 8.69 -10.99 1.18
CA ASP A 52 7.98 -12.22 0.77
C ASP A 52 6.69 -12.01 -0.05
N GLY A 53 6.75 -11.10 -1.03
CA GLY A 53 5.62 -10.82 -1.91
C GLY A 53 4.63 -9.82 -1.32
N LEU A 54 3.54 -9.58 -2.05
CA LEU A 54 2.53 -8.59 -1.73
C LEU A 54 1.13 -9.18 -1.91
N ASP A 55 0.42 -9.35 -0.81
CA ASP A 55 -1.01 -9.65 -0.86
C ASP A 55 -1.83 -8.36 -0.87
N ILE A 56 -2.79 -8.28 -1.80
CA ILE A 56 -3.61 -7.08 -2.01
C ILE A 56 -5.07 -7.47 -1.90
N LEU A 57 -5.78 -6.81 -0.98
CA LEU A 57 -7.23 -6.88 -0.84
C LEU A 57 -7.84 -5.52 -1.22
N VAL A 58 -8.66 -5.53 -2.27
CA VAL A 58 -9.43 -4.37 -2.72
C VAL A 58 -10.86 -4.54 -2.24
N VAL A 59 -11.37 -3.58 -1.47
CA VAL A 59 -12.74 -3.58 -0.96
C VAL A 59 -13.49 -2.40 -1.54
N THR A 60 -14.60 -2.67 -2.24
CA THR A 60 -15.49 -1.64 -2.79
C THR A 60 -16.94 -1.95 -2.41
N LYS A 61 -17.86 -1.05 -2.74
CA LYS A 61 -19.30 -1.29 -2.57
C LYS A 61 -19.83 -2.47 -3.39
N ASP A 62 -19.13 -2.83 -4.48
CA ASP A 62 -19.55 -3.85 -5.44
C ASP A 62 -18.97 -5.23 -5.07
N GLY A 63 -18.07 -5.29 -4.08
CA GLY A 63 -17.50 -6.53 -3.57
C GLY A 63 -16.02 -6.42 -3.24
N THR A 64 -15.36 -7.57 -3.17
CA THR A 64 -13.94 -7.70 -2.83
C THR A 64 -13.15 -8.40 -3.92
N LYS A 65 -11.92 -7.96 -4.16
CA LYS A 65 -10.96 -8.63 -5.05
C LYS A 65 -9.64 -8.82 -4.31
N GLU A 66 -9.13 -10.04 -4.33
CA GLU A 66 -7.87 -10.40 -3.70
C GLU A 66 -6.90 -10.97 -4.74
N PHE A 67 -5.62 -10.61 -4.63
CA PHE A 67 -4.55 -11.16 -5.47
C PHE A 67 -3.17 -10.94 -4.84
N THR A 68 -2.24 -11.82 -5.17
CA THR A 68 -0.83 -11.75 -4.74
C THR A 68 0.06 -11.30 -5.90
N GLU A 69 1.03 -10.44 -5.61
CA GLU A 69 2.13 -10.09 -6.51
C GLU A 69 3.49 -10.48 -5.92
N LYS A 70 4.43 -10.80 -6.81
CA LYS A 70 5.84 -10.91 -6.43
C LYS A 70 6.44 -9.51 -6.30
N ILE A 71 7.25 -9.31 -5.26
CA ILE A 71 8.04 -8.11 -5.04
C ILE A 71 9.49 -8.38 -5.45
#